data_AF-A0A814QQA0-F1
#
_entry.id   AF-A0A814QQA0-F1
#
_cell.length_a   1.000
_cell.length_b   1.000
_cell.length_c   1.000
_cell.angle_alpha   90.00
_cell.angle_beta   90.00
_cell.angle_gamma   90.00
#
_symmetry.space_group_name_H-M   'P 1'
#
loop_
_entity.id
_entity.type
_entity.pdbx_description
1 polymer ?
#
loop_
_entity_poly.entity_id
_entity_poly.type
_entity_poly.pdbx_seq_one_letter_code
_entity_poly.pdbx_strand_id
1 'polypeptide(L)'
;MTTLDVIRNYTQQNSSQYALPKSSCSVFDYEENWTVEVRTRDESPLIKAYFIKMGLNLVGKKEDIVTEFHLMPNVDFLITMIYDIKTKTILRTQLRSFMANDLVMLCMNPYTSELTNEKLLLKTPDSWVVKDVQAVYDESTRQILLMIHHKEVLTLEDKYWIMLVEFHTMQIKDKKQDTPIQEFETWKLFTL
;
A
#
# COMPACT_ATOMS: atom_id res chain seq x y z
N MET A 1 4.69 -1.56 29.21
CA MET A 1 4.15 -2.24 28.02
C MET A 1 5.25 -2.23 26.97
N THR A 2 5.70 -3.38 26.48
CA THR A 2 6.80 -3.47 25.50
C THR A 2 6.32 -3.14 24.09
N THR A 3 7.22 -2.80 23.16
CA THR A 3 6.90 -2.60 21.73
C THR A 3 6.17 -3.80 21.14
N LEU A 4 6.60 -5.01 21.53
CA LEU A 4 5.93 -6.27 21.18
C LEU A 4 4.49 -6.36 21.69
N ASP A 5 4.22 -5.95 22.93
CA ASP A 5 2.87 -5.96 23.50
C ASP A 5 1.95 -4.99 22.77
N VAL A 6 2.47 -3.81 22.40
CA VAL A 6 1.74 -2.84 21.58
C VAL A 6 1.41 -3.45 20.22
N ILE A 7 2.40 -4.02 19.52
CA ILE A 7 2.19 -4.66 18.23
C ILE A 7 1.13 -5.74 18.35
N ARG A 8 1.27 -6.70 19.28
CA ARG A 8 0.28 -7.78 19.49
C ARG A 8 -1.13 -7.25 19.73
N ASN A 9 -1.28 -6.20 20.54
CA ASN A 9 -2.57 -5.59 20.81
C ASN A 9 -3.19 -4.96 19.55
N TYR A 10 -2.39 -4.29 18.72
CA TYR A 10 -2.87 -3.63 17.51
C TYR A 10 -3.07 -4.59 16.33
N THR A 11 -2.22 -5.60 16.20
CA THR A 11 -2.27 -6.59 15.11
C THR A 11 -3.18 -7.77 15.45
N GLN A 12 -3.62 -7.90 16.70
CA GLN A 12 -4.36 -9.06 17.23
C GLN A 12 -3.60 -10.39 17.00
N GLN A 13 -2.28 -10.32 16.83
CA GLN A 13 -1.41 -11.47 16.62
C GLN A 13 -1.01 -12.09 17.96
N ASN A 14 -0.92 -13.42 17.99
CA ASN A 14 -0.46 -14.18 19.14
C ASN A 14 1.08 -14.31 19.16
N SER A 15 1.60 -14.91 20.23
CA SER A 15 3.03 -14.91 20.60
C SER A 15 3.95 -15.70 19.68
N SER A 16 3.44 -16.44 18.69
CA SER A 16 4.24 -17.12 17.67
C SER A 16 4.71 -16.13 16.59
N GLN A 17 5.78 -15.39 16.91
CA GLN A 17 6.69 -14.63 16.01
C GLN A 17 6.12 -14.02 14.69
N TYR A 18 5.02 -13.25 14.77
CA TYR A 18 4.49 -12.39 13.69
C TYR A 18 3.86 -13.11 12.47
N ALA A 19 2.72 -13.79 12.65
CA ALA A 19 1.95 -14.37 11.54
C ALA A 19 1.73 -13.38 10.37
N LEU A 20 2.12 -13.78 9.16
CA LEU A 20 2.12 -12.98 7.93
C LEU A 20 0.73 -12.41 7.61
N PRO A 21 0.56 -11.09 7.48
CA PRO A 21 -0.66 -10.53 6.91
C PRO A 21 -0.69 -10.77 5.40
N LYS A 22 -1.90 -11.01 4.86
CA LYS A 22 -2.13 -11.29 3.43
C LYS A 22 -1.67 -10.16 2.48
N SER A 23 -1.50 -8.94 2.97
CA SER A 23 -1.18 -7.75 2.19
C SER A 23 -0.15 -6.91 2.95
N SER A 24 1.13 -7.20 2.77
CA SER A 24 2.24 -6.41 3.32
C SER A 24 3.08 -5.83 2.18
N CYS A 25 3.42 -4.54 2.28
CA CYS A 25 4.49 -3.96 1.48
C CYS A 25 5.76 -4.04 2.33
N SER A 26 6.58 -5.06 2.08
CA SER A 26 7.84 -5.29 2.79
C SER A 26 9.01 -4.92 1.89
N VAL A 27 9.93 -4.12 2.40
CA VAL A 27 11.08 -3.59 1.67
C VAL A 27 12.35 -3.80 2.50
N PHE A 28 13.38 -4.38 1.90
CA PHE A 28 14.68 -4.51 2.55
C PHE A 28 15.53 -3.26 2.32
N ASP A 29 15.71 -2.49 3.39
CA ASP A 29 16.57 -1.32 3.41
C ASP A 29 18.01 -1.74 3.70
N TYR A 30 18.77 -1.98 2.63
CA TYR A 30 20.16 -2.42 2.71
C TYR A 30 21.11 -1.34 3.21
N GLU A 31 20.77 -0.06 3.07
CA GLU A 31 21.61 1.05 3.55
C GLU A 31 21.65 1.07 5.08
N GLU A 32 20.52 0.74 5.70
CA GLU A 32 20.39 0.72 7.14
C GLU A 32 20.48 -0.71 7.73
N ASN A 33 20.40 -1.76 6.90
CA ASN A 33 20.33 -3.18 7.28
C ASN A 33 19.06 -3.54 8.10
N TRP A 34 17.91 -3.04 7.64
CA TRP A 34 16.60 -3.30 8.24
C TRP A 34 15.60 -3.80 7.20
N THR A 35 14.59 -4.53 7.65
CA THR A 35 13.36 -4.71 6.86
C THR A 35 12.33 -3.71 7.35
N VAL A 36 11.75 -2.96 6.41
CA VAL A 36 10.66 -2.02 6.63
C VAL A 36 9.38 -2.64 6.10
N GLU A 37 8.31 -2.57 6.88
CA GLU A 37 7.00 -3.05 6.46
C GLU A 37 5.91 -2.01 6.72
N VAL A 38 5.10 -1.78 5.69
CA VAL A 38 3.86 -1.02 5.79
C VAL A 38 2.69 -1.98 5.64
N ARG A 39 1.79 -1.99 6.63
CA ARG A 39 0.69 -2.97 6.72
C ARG A 39 -0.66 -2.27 6.81
N THR A 40 -1.67 -2.78 6.11
CA THR A 40 -3.10 -2.37 6.22
C THR A 40 -3.94 -3.54 6.77
N ARG A 41 -5.06 -3.23 7.45
CA ARG A 41 -6.03 -4.25 7.90
C ARG A 41 -7.34 -4.12 7.11
N ASP A 42 -7.70 -5.17 6.37
CA ASP A 42 -8.92 -5.19 5.55
C ASP A 42 -10.21 -5.54 6.33
N GLU A 43 -10.12 -5.84 7.63
CA GLU A 43 -11.24 -6.47 8.38
C GLU A 43 -11.92 -5.58 9.43
N SER A 44 -11.69 -4.26 9.43
CA SER A 44 -12.28 -3.35 10.42
C SER A 44 -12.87 -2.10 9.75
N PRO A 45 -14.03 -1.59 10.20
CA PRO A 45 -14.59 -0.31 9.73
C PRO A 45 -13.65 0.88 10.00
N LEU A 46 -12.66 0.69 10.87
CA LEU A 46 -11.49 1.54 11.03
C LEU A 46 -10.30 0.75 10.48
N ILE A 47 -9.93 0.97 9.21
CA ILE A 47 -8.66 0.46 8.70
C ILE A 47 -7.56 1.14 9.51
N LYS A 48 -6.72 0.34 10.14
CA LYS A 48 -5.51 0.81 10.81
C LYS A 48 -4.34 0.40 9.92
N ALA A 49 -3.46 1.34 9.62
CA ALA A 49 -2.15 1.01 9.07
C ALA A 49 -1.07 1.23 10.11
N TYR A 50 0.04 0.54 9.92
CA TYR A 50 1.20 0.69 10.78
C TYR A 50 2.48 0.43 10.01
N PHE A 51 3.54 1.07 10.48
CA PHE A 51 4.90 0.98 9.98
C PHE A 51 5.73 0.23 11.02
N ILE A 52 6.52 -0.74 10.55
CA ILE A 52 7.42 -1.54 11.38
C ILE A 52 8.81 -1.51 10.77
N LYS A 53 9.83 -1.31 11.63
CA LYS A 53 11.23 -1.50 11.28
C LYS A 53 11.79 -2.70 12.05
N MET A 54 12.41 -3.63 11.33
CA MET A 54 12.94 -4.89 11.86
C MET A 54 14.43 -5.03 11.62
N GLY A 55 15.20 -5.28 12.68
CA GLY A 55 16.65 -5.43 12.63
C GLY A 55 17.07 -6.81 12.20
N LEU A 56 17.70 -6.92 11.03
CA LEU A 56 18.11 -8.23 10.50
C LEU A 56 19.21 -8.89 11.35
N ASN A 57 20.04 -8.10 12.04
CA ASN A 57 21.06 -8.61 12.97
C ASN A 57 20.49 -9.30 14.23
N LEU A 58 19.18 -9.22 14.43
CA LEU A 58 18.43 -9.83 15.53
C LEU A 58 17.60 -11.03 15.06
N VAL A 59 17.56 -11.32 13.76
CA VAL A 59 16.90 -12.51 13.21
C VAL A 59 17.57 -13.76 13.76
N GLY A 60 16.80 -14.63 14.40
CA GLY A 60 17.29 -15.84 15.08
C GLY A 60 17.69 -15.65 16.54
N LYS A 61 17.69 -14.41 17.06
CA LYS A 61 17.86 -14.11 18.49
C LYS A 61 16.47 -13.99 19.14
N LYS A 62 16.35 -14.43 20.40
CA LYS A 62 15.06 -14.63 21.09
C LYS A 62 14.32 -13.34 21.48
N GLU A 63 14.92 -12.16 21.30
CA GLU A 63 14.41 -10.91 21.85
C GLU A 63 14.41 -9.79 20.78
N ASP A 64 13.22 -9.26 20.52
CA ASP A 64 12.87 -8.03 19.79
C ASP A 64 13.61 -7.71 18.49
N ILE A 65 13.19 -8.39 17.42
CA ILE A 65 13.58 -8.07 16.04
C ILE A 65 12.98 -6.71 15.62
N VAL A 66 11.81 -6.32 16.16
CA VAL A 66 11.19 -5.02 15.87
C VAL A 66 11.83 -3.93 16.73
N THR A 67 12.43 -2.95 16.08
CA THR A 67 13.07 -1.81 16.75
C THR A 67 12.23 -0.55 16.73
N GLU A 68 11.34 -0.39 15.74
CA GLU A 68 10.44 0.76 15.64
C GLU A 68 9.03 0.32 15.24
N PHE A 69 8.03 0.98 15.84
CA PHE A 69 6.62 0.77 15.54
C PHE A 69 5.89 2.11 15.56
N HIS A 70 5.23 2.45 14.44
CA HIS A 70 4.43 3.65 14.30
C HIS A 70 3.02 3.30 13.83
N LEU A 71 2.02 3.70 14.60
CA LEU A 71 0.61 3.58 14.20
C LEU A 71 0.25 4.76 13.30
N MET A 72 -0.38 4.48 12.15
CA MET A 72 -0.91 5.48 11.24
C MET A 72 -2.44 5.53 11.42
N PRO A 73 -2.98 6.52 12.16
CA PRO A 73 -4.41 6.65 12.39
C PRO A 73 -5.15 7.14 11.14
N ASN A 74 -6.47 6.93 11.09
CA ASN A 74 -7.37 7.49 10.07
C ASN A 74 -6.97 7.14 8.62
N VAL A 75 -6.69 5.86 8.41
CA VAL A 75 -6.38 5.29 7.11
C VAL A 75 -7.73 4.92 6.49
N ASP A 76 -8.07 5.54 5.36
CA ASP A 76 -9.36 5.35 4.67
C ASP A 76 -9.47 3.96 4.00
N PHE A 77 -10.67 3.60 3.55
CA PHE A 77 -10.88 2.39 2.74
C PHE A 77 -10.14 2.52 1.40
N LEU A 78 -9.53 1.42 0.93
CA LEU A 78 -8.88 1.27 -0.40
C LEU A 78 -7.56 2.03 -0.57
N ILE A 79 -6.49 1.46 -0.02
CA ILE A 79 -5.17 2.06 -0.01
C ILE A 79 -4.12 1.02 -0.40
N THR A 80 -3.30 1.38 -1.38
CA THR A 80 -1.96 0.82 -1.53
C THR A 80 -0.98 1.76 -0.83
N MET A 81 -0.06 1.19 -0.07
CA MET A 81 1.05 1.93 0.53
C MET A 81 2.36 1.32 0.07
N ILE A 82 3.28 2.18 -0.36
CA ILE A 82 4.56 1.79 -0.95
C ILE A 82 5.65 2.60 -0.27
N TYR A 83 6.64 1.92 0.32
CA TYR A 83 7.78 2.56 0.95
C TYR A 83 8.95 2.70 -0.04
N ASP A 84 9.55 3.88 -0.13
CA ASP A 84 10.78 4.10 -0.91
C ASP A 84 11.96 4.30 0.03
N ILE A 85 12.95 3.40 -0.09
CA ILE A 85 14.19 3.42 0.69
C ILE A 85 14.92 4.75 0.53
N LYS A 86 14.91 5.34 -0.67
CA LYS A 86 15.72 6.52 -0.97
C LYS A 86 15.21 7.79 -0.28
N THR A 87 13.89 7.95 -0.20
CA THR A 87 13.27 9.13 0.41
C THR A 87 12.67 8.87 1.79
N LYS A 88 12.71 7.62 2.27
CA LYS A 88 12.11 7.15 3.53
C LYS A 88 10.65 7.60 3.68
N THR A 89 9.94 7.70 2.55
CA THR A 89 8.57 8.22 2.45
C THR A 89 7.65 7.10 2.00
N ILE A 90 6.40 7.13 2.46
CA ILE A 90 5.35 6.22 2.00
C ILE A 90 4.54 6.94 0.92
N LEU A 91 4.39 6.34 -0.25
CA LEU A 91 3.32 6.73 -1.17
C LEU A 91 2.06 5.97 -0.82
N ARG A 92 0.95 6.70 -0.69
CA ARG A 92 -0.36 6.19 -0.33
C ARG A 92 -1.35 6.56 -1.44
N THR A 93 -2.13 5.59 -1.94
CA THR A 93 -3.34 5.91 -2.71
C THR A 93 -4.51 6.17 -1.78
N GLN A 94 -5.41 7.08 -2.13
CA GLN A 94 -6.57 7.42 -1.31
C GLN A 94 -7.75 7.89 -2.19
N LEU A 95 -8.98 7.58 -1.79
CA LEU A 95 -10.17 8.20 -2.35
C LEU A 95 -10.46 9.53 -1.64
N ARG A 96 -10.66 10.60 -2.40
CA ARG A 96 -10.82 11.96 -1.85
C ARG A 96 -12.08 12.15 -1.01
N SER A 97 -13.16 11.40 -1.27
CA SER A 97 -14.33 11.28 -0.38
C SER A 97 -15.29 10.18 -0.85
N PHE A 98 -16.35 9.90 -0.08
CA PHE A 98 -17.46 9.03 -0.48
C PHE A 98 -18.29 9.59 -1.67
N MET A 99 -18.26 10.92 -1.90
CA MET A 99 -19.04 11.57 -2.99
C MET A 99 -18.20 11.90 -4.22
N ALA A 100 -16.87 11.88 -4.10
CA ALA A 100 -15.96 12.09 -5.21
C ALA A 100 -15.10 10.85 -5.32
N ASN A 101 -15.39 10.01 -6.33
CA ASN A 101 -14.63 8.80 -6.62
C ASN A 101 -13.27 9.11 -7.28
N ASP A 102 -12.66 10.25 -6.91
CA ASP A 102 -11.35 10.69 -7.33
C ASP A 102 -10.29 9.89 -6.57
N LEU A 103 -9.50 9.10 -7.29
CA LEU A 103 -8.34 8.42 -6.74
C LEU A 103 -7.13 9.36 -6.81
N VAL A 104 -6.57 9.65 -5.65
CA VAL A 104 -5.35 10.44 -5.49
C VAL A 104 -4.22 9.59 -4.96
N MET A 105 -3.00 10.08 -5.15
CA MET A 105 -1.77 9.59 -4.57
C MET A 105 -1.12 10.72 -3.77
N LEU A 106 -0.62 10.39 -2.58
CA LEU A 106 -0.06 11.33 -1.61
C LEU A 106 1.23 10.76 -1.03
N CYS A 107 2.17 11.64 -0.69
CA CYS A 107 3.29 11.29 0.16
C CYS A 107 2.87 11.34 1.63
N MET A 108 3.26 10.33 2.41
CA MET A 108 3.07 10.26 3.86
C MET A 108 4.42 10.07 4.54
N ASN A 109 4.67 10.88 5.57
CA ASN A 109 5.77 10.62 6.49
C ASN A 109 5.40 9.42 7.41
N PRO A 110 6.19 8.33 7.43
CA PRO A 110 5.86 7.14 8.21
C PRO A 110 5.84 7.37 9.74
N TYR A 111 6.52 8.41 10.22
CA TYR A 111 6.70 8.70 11.64
C TYR A 111 5.65 9.69 12.17
N THR A 112 5.33 10.73 11.40
CA THR A 112 4.37 11.78 11.79
C THR A 112 2.97 11.58 11.22
N SER A 113 2.81 10.68 10.23
CA SER A 113 1.60 10.52 9.43
C SER A 113 1.18 11.79 8.64
N GLU A 114 2.05 12.81 8.57
CA GLU A 114 1.77 14.01 7.78
C GLU A 114 1.69 13.69 6.29
N LEU A 115 0.64 14.22 5.65
CA LEU A 115 0.38 14.06 4.22
C LEU A 115 0.89 15.28 3.45
N THR A 116 1.59 15.03 2.35
CA THR A 116 2.12 16.05 1.44
C THR A 116 1.97 15.62 0.00
N ASN A 117 2.12 16.58 -0.93
CA ASN A 117 2.17 16.34 -2.37
C ASN A 117 1.03 15.47 -2.90
N GLU A 118 -0.19 16.02 -2.94
CA GLU A 118 -1.33 15.32 -3.54
C GLU A 118 -1.27 15.36 -5.07
N LYS A 119 -1.49 14.20 -5.69
CA LYS A 119 -1.65 14.05 -7.13
C LYS A 119 -2.89 13.24 -7.47
N LEU A 120 -3.75 13.81 -8.31
CA LEU A 120 -4.88 13.08 -8.88
C LEU A 120 -4.39 12.04 -9.91
N LEU A 121 -4.74 10.77 -9.68
CA LEU A 121 -4.47 9.66 -10.60
C LEU A 121 -5.62 9.43 -11.58
N LEU A 122 -6.84 9.44 -11.05
CA LEU A 122 -8.04 9.12 -11.81
C LEU A 122 -9.24 9.87 -11.26
N LYS A 123 -9.97 10.55 -12.15
CA LYS A 123 -11.38 10.89 -11.91
C LYS A 123 -12.20 9.75 -12.45
N THR A 124 -13.00 9.12 -11.61
CA THR A 124 -13.88 8.05 -12.08
C THR A 124 -15.29 8.62 -12.30
N PRO A 125 -16.02 8.16 -13.33
CA PRO A 125 -17.41 8.54 -13.51
C PRO A 125 -18.25 8.17 -12.29
N ASP A 126 -19.31 8.93 -12.02
CA ASP A 126 -20.20 8.69 -10.85
C ASP A 126 -20.81 7.28 -10.84
N SER A 127 -20.97 6.65 -12.00
CA SER A 127 -21.48 5.29 -12.14
C SER A 127 -20.45 4.20 -11.82
N TRP A 128 -19.19 4.54 -11.54
CA TRP A 128 -18.11 3.56 -11.33
C TRP A 128 -17.64 3.60 -9.88
N VAL A 129 -17.57 2.43 -9.25
CA VAL A 129 -17.12 2.28 -7.87
C VAL A 129 -15.77 1.59 -7.86
N VAL A 130 -14.74 2.25 -7.32
CA VAL A 130 -13.43 1.62 -7.07
C VAL A 130 -13.62 0.46 -6.09
N LYS A 131 -13.18 -0.73 -6.48
CA LYS A 131 -13.26 -1.95 -5.68
C LYS A 131 -11.95 -2.29 -5.01
N ASP A 132 -10.85 -2.17 -5.74
CA ASP A 132 -9.51 -2.34 -5.21
C ASP A 132 -8.50 -1.53 -6.02
N VAL A 133 -7.37 -1.27 -5.37
CA VAL A 133 -6.18 -0.71 -5.98
C VAL A 133 -5.05 -1.67 -5.65
N GLN A 134 -4.31 -2.11 -6.65
CA GLN A 134 -3.12 -2.92 -6.50
C GLN A 134 -1.92 -2.15 -7.05
N ALA A 135 -0.76 -2.36 -6.45
CA ALA A 135 0.46 -1.68 -6.84
C ALA A 135 1.65 -2.64 -6.83
N VAL A 136 2.49 -2.53 -7.85
CA VAL A 136 3.80 -3.15 -7.91
C VAL A 136 4.83 -2.02 -8.04
N TYR A 137 5.78 -1.99 -7.12
CA TYR A 137 6.85 -1.00 -7.11
C TYR A 137 8.15 -1.62 -7.58
N ASP A 138 8.75 -1.03 -8.61
CA ASP A 138 10.11 -1.35 -9.05
C ASP A 138 11.08 -0.31 -8.47
N GLU A 139 11.88 -0.74 -7.49
CA GLU A 139 12.87 0.10 -6.82
C GLU A 139 13.96 0.60 -7.78
N SER A 140 14.30 -0.17 -8.80
CA SER A 140 15.42 0.13 -9.70
C SER A 140 15.09 1.32 -10.62
N THR A 141 13.90 1.31 -11.21
CA THR A 141 13.39 2.40 -12.04
C THR A 141 12.65 3.46 -11.24
N ARG A 142 12.31 3.16 -9.97
CA ARG A 142 11.45 3.97 -9.09
C ARG A 142 10.09 4.23 -9.71
N GLN A 143 9.55 3.24 -10.39
CA GLN A 143 8.23 3.28 -11.03
C GLN A 143 7.25 2.38 -10.31
N ILE A 144 6.00 2.80 -10.30
CA ILE A 144 4.89 2.08 -9.71
C ILE A 144 3.92 1.71 -10.82
N LEU A 145 3.70 0.42 -11.01
CA LEU A 145 2.60 -0.10 -11.80
C LEU A 145 1.36 -0.22 -10.90
N LEU A 146 0.36 0.61 -11.16
CA LEU A 146 -0.94 0.59 -10.49
C LEU A 146 -1.95 -0.14 -11.36
N MET A 147 -2.75 -1.00 -10.73
CA MET A 147 -3.96 -1.56 -11.30
C MET A 147 -5.15 -1.14 -10.43
N ILE A 148 -6.13 -0.47 -11.01
CA ILE A 148 -7.29 0.05 -10.31
C ILE A 148 -8.52 -0.65 -10.87
N HIS A 149 -9.14 -1.47 -10.03
CA HIS A 149 -10.34 -2.21 -10.36
C HIS A 149 -11.59 -1.40 -9.99
N HIS A 150 -12.50 -1.27 -10.93
CA HIS A 150 -13.80 -0.64 -10.75
C HIS A 150 -14.90 -1.62 -11.10
N LYS A 151 -16.04 -1.44 -10.44
CA LYS A 151 -17.30 -2.02 -10.87
C LYS A 151 -18.23 -0.91 -11.32
N GLU A 152 -18.69 -1.00 -12.56
CA GLU A 152 -19.74 -0.11 -13.06
C GLU A 152 -21.09 -0.51 -12.44
N VAL A 153 -21.77 0.44 -11.80
CA VAL A 153 -22.98 0.19 -11.01
C VAL A 153 -24.15 -0.25 -11.89
N LEU A 154 -24.27 0.30 -13.10
CA LEU A 154 -25.41 0.06 -14.00
C LEU A 154 -25.29 -1.28 -14.74
N THR A 155 -24.11 -1.57 -15.28
CA THR A 155 -23.85 -2.76 -16.11
C THR A 155 -23.32 -3.93 -15.27
N LEU A 156 -22.85 -3.66 -14.05
CA LEU A 156 -22.12 -4.59 -13.18
C LEU A 156 -20.82 -5.11 -13.79
N GLU A 157 -20.34 -4.49 -14.87
CA GLU A 157 -19.08 -4.87 -15.53
C GLU A 157 -17.87 -4.43 -14.71
N ASP A 158 -16.86 -5.29 -14.69
CA ASP A 158 -15.55 -4.96 -14.13
C ASP A 158 -14.73 -4.18 -15.17
N LYS A 159 -14.14 -3.07 -14.72
CA LYS A 159 -13.29 -2.18 -15.52
C LYS A 159 -11.96 -2.01 -14.81
N TYR A 160 -10.87 -2.02 -15.58
CA TYR A 160 -9.53 -1.88 -15.04
C TYR A 160 -8.85 -0.64 -15.61
N TRP A 161 -8.12 0.07 -14.77
CA TRP A 161 -7.13 1.04 -15.21
C TRP A 161 -5.74 0.53 -14.83
N ILE A 162 -4.84 0.52 -15.79
CA ILE A 162 -3.42 0.25 -15.56
C ILE A 162 -2.68 1.58 -15.73
N MET A 163 -1.86 1.95 -14.76
CA MET A 163 -1.09 3.18 -14.78
C MET A 163 0.35 2.91 -14.40
N LEU A 164 1.29 3.54 -15.11
CA LEU A 164 2.69 3.59 -14.72
C LEU A 164 2.98 4.98 -14.15
N VAL A 165 3.41 5.05 -12.90
CA VAL A 165 3.60 6.30 -12.16
C VAL A 165 5.02 6.38 -11.63
N GLU A 166 5.69 7.51 -11.84
CA GLU A 166 6.99 7.78 -11.20
C GLU A 166 6.81 8.03 -9.71
N PHE A 167 7.57 7.35 -8.86
CA PHE A 167 7.45 7.48 -7.41
C PHE A 167 7.63 8.94 -6.95
N HIS A 168 8.76 9.57 -7.30
CA HIS A 168 9.12 10.87 -6.71
C HIS A 168 8.24 12.03 -7.18
N THR A 169 7.89 12.04 -8.47
CA THR A 169 7.13 13.14 -9.07
C THR A 169 5.62 12.87 -9.10
N MET A 170 5.21 11.62 -8.84
CA MET A 170 3.86 11.11 -9.08
C MET A 170 3.37 11.39 -10.51
N GLN A 171 4.29 11.56 -11.46
CA GLN A 171 3.95 11.77 -12.86
C GLN A 171 3.43 10.45 -13.44
N ILE A 172 2.23 10.49 -14.01
CA ILE A 172 1.68 9.40 -14.80
C ILE A 172 2.44 9.37 -16.13
N LYS A 173 3.20 8.29 -16.36
CA LYS A 173 3.96 8.04 -17.59
C LYS A 173 3.12 7.35 -18.64
N ASP A 174 2.30 6.40 -18.21
CA ASP A 174 1.38 5.67 -19.05
C ASP A 174 0.07 5.42 -18.30
N LYS A 175 -1.03 5.34 -19.04
CA LYS A 175 -2.38 5.12 -18.52
C LYS A 175 -3.25 4.49 -19.60
N LYS A 176 -3.69 3.25 -19.34
CA LYS A 176 -4.58 2.48 -20.22
C LYS A 176 -5.83 2.06 -19.44
N GLN A 177 -6.98 2.09 -20.10
CA GLN A 177 -8.20 1.46 -19.62
C GLN A 177 -8.35 0.09 -20.30
N ASP A 178 -8.75 -0.93 -19.53
CA ASP A 178 -9.00 -2.28 -20.03
C ASP A 178 -10.39 -2.80 -19.61
N THR A 179 -10.99 -3.63 -20.46
CA THR A 179 -12.37 -4.15 -20.36
C THR A 179 -12.35 -5.67 -20.71
N PRO A 180 -13.07 -6.54 -19.99
CA PRO A 180 -12.48 -7.50 -19.05
C PRO A 180 -11.92 -8.82 -19.63
N ILE A 181 -10.93 -9.34 -18.88
CA ILE A 181 -10.57 -10.74 -18.51
C ILE A 181 -9.98 -11.75 -19.52
N GLN A 182 -10.08 -11.61 -20.85
CA GLN A 182 -9.35 -12.58 -21.71
C GLN A 182 -7.85 -12.31 -21.82
N GLU A 183 -7.39 -11.08 -21.63
CA GLU A 183 -5.97 -10.74 -21.79
C GLU A 183 -5.15 -10.94 -20.49
N PHE A 184 -5.78 -10.97 -19.32
CA PHE A 184 -5.05 -11.04 -18.04
C PHE A 184 -4.61 -12.45 -17.62
N GLU A 185 -5.25 -13.53 -18.12
CA GLU A 185 -4.70 -14.90 -17.94
C GLU A 185 -3.33 -15.07 -18.63
N THR A 186 -3.03 -14.22 -19.63
CA THR A 186 -1.73 -14.23 -20.33
C THR A 186 -0.68 -13.30 -19.71
N TRP A 187 -1.08 -12.41 -18.78
CA TRP A 187 -0.15 -11.57 -18.04
C TRP A 187 0.49 -12.38 -16.91
N LYS A 188 1.47 -13.21 -17.27
CA LYS A 188 2.42 -13.87 -16.35
C LYS A 188 3.35 -12.85 -15.64
N LEU A 189 2.81 -11.77 -15.09
CA LEU A 189 3.53 -10.89 -14.16
C LEU A 189 3.40 -11.37 -12.70
N PHE A 190 2.65 -12.45 -12.45
CA PHE A 190 2.35 -12.97 -11.11
C PHE A 190 2.53 -14.49 -10.97
N THR A 191 3.47 -15.11 -11.69
CA THR A 191 4.01 -16.41 -11.26
C THR A 191 5.30 -16.15 -10.51
N LEU A 192 5.21 -16.08 -9.18
CA LEU A 192 6.34 -16.22 -8.27
C LEU A 192 6.78 -17.69 -8.20
#